data_AF-A0A6C0F581-F1
#
_entry.id   AF-A0A6C0F581-F1
#
_cell.length_a   1.000
_cell.length_b   1.000
_cell.length_c   1.000
_cell.angle_alpha   90.00
_cell.angle_beta   90.00
_cell.angle_gamma   90.00
#
_symmetry.space_group_name_H-M   'P 1'
#
loop_
_entity.id
_entity.type
_entity.pdbx_description
1 polymer ?
#
loop_
_entity_poly.entity_id
_entity_poly.type
_entity_poly.pdbx_seq_one_letter_code
_entity_poly.pdbx_strand_id
1 'polypeptide(L)'
;MEHISFPTEKLYLRFQKNLVTEYKLTSIELLKNNLNLRPIHDFIGSTPTIQLQNLWNWVVKHWNRIHDTLSHTQKFRKSPYYKYKYNYLHREIDHLQLDELFQIFIDKDKMKALFVIQCLLKYVFPT
;
A
#
# COMPACT_ATOMS: atom_id res chain seq x y z
N MET A 1 45.45 -21.78 12.24
CA MET A 1 44.10 -21.22 12.06
C MET A 1 44.18 -20.25 10.90
N GLU A 2 43.64 -20.64 9.74
CA GLU A 2 43.58 -19.76 8.58
C GLU A 2 42.47 -18.72 8.81
N HIS A 3 42.84 -17.44 8.79
CA HIS A 3 41.87 -16.36 8.86
C HIS A 3 41.11 -16.30 7.52
N ILE A 4 39.85 -16.72 7.53
CA ILE A 4 38.94 -16.49 6.42
C ILE A 4 38.65 -14.99 6.37
N SER A 5 39.36 -14.25 5.50
CA SER A 5 39.00 -12.86 5.20
C SER A 5 37.76 -12.86 4.32
N PHE A 6 36.61 -12.55 4.90
CA PHE A 6 35.41 -12.28 4.10
C PHE A 6 35.66 -11.04 3.23
N PRO A 7 35.32 -11.06 1.93
CA PRO A 7 35.41 -9.88 1.08
C PRO A 7 34.28 -8.91 1.46
N THR A 8 34.49 -8.20 2.56
CA THR A 8 33.57 -7.24 3.17
C THR A 8 33.20 -6.13 2.20
N GLU A 9 34.11 -5.70 1.33
CA GLU A 9 33.83 -4.67 0.31
C GLU A 9 32.83 -5.11 -0.75
N LYS A 10 32.91 -6.34 -1.27
CA LYS A 10 31.93 -6.84 -2.26
C LYS A 10 30.56 -7.06 -1.63
N LEU A 11 30.51 -7.53 -0.39
CA LEU A 11 29.27 -7.64 0.38
C LEU A 11 28.69 -6.27 0.69
N TYR A 12 29.50 -5.32 1.15
CA TYR A 12 29.11 -3.95 1.46
C TYR A 12 28.60 -3.21 0.21
N LEU A 13 29.27 -3.36 -0.94
CA LEU A 13 28.80 -2.82 -2.21
C LEU A 13 27.51 -3.49 -2.69
N ARG A 14 27.29 -4.79 -2.41
CA ARG A 14 26.01 -5.47 -2.67
C ARG A 14 24.91 -4.97 -1.72
N PHE A 15 25.23 -4.74 -0.45
CA PHE A 15 24.33 -4.13 0.53
C PHE A 15 24.00 -2.68 0.16
N GLN A 16 24.95 -1.91 -0.37
CA GLN A 16 24.72 -0.55 -0.85
C GLN A 16 24.00 -0.51 -2.21
N LYS A 17 24.24 -1.45 -3.12
CA LYS A 17 23.43 -1.57 -4.36
C LYS A 17 22.01 -2.06 -4.08
N ASN A 18 21.83 -2.79 -2.98
CA ASN A 18 20.53 -3.20 -2.43
C ASN A 18 20.02 -2.21 -1.37
N LEU A 19 20.64 -1.02 -1.20
CA LEU A 19 19.95 0.12 -0.61
C LEU A 19 18.89 0.52 -1.62
N VAL A 20 17.77 -0.18 -1.49
CA VAL A 20 16.41 0.24 -1.74
C VAL A 20 16.38 1.43 -2.69
N THR A 21 16.23 1.17 -4.00
CA THR A 21 15.49 2.13 -4.81
C THR A 21 14.23 2.44 -4.01
N GLU A 22 14.18 3.62 -3.38
CA GLU A 22 13.10 4.01 -2.47
C GLU A 22 11.78 3.73 -3.18
N TYR A 23 11.09 2.68 -2.74
CA TYR A 23 9.88 2.28 -3.41
C TYR A 23 8.84 3.37 -3.16
N LYS A 24 8.44 4.02 -4.24
CA LYS A 24 7.52 5.14 -4.19
C LYS A 24 6.16 4.70 -4.65
N LEU A 25 5.21 4.67 -3.72
CA LEU A 25 3.81 4.40 -4.02
C LEU A 25 3.19 5.64 -4.68
N THR A 26 3.16 5.67 -6.01
CA THR A 26 2.78 6.87 -6.76
C THR A 26 1.31 7.24 -6.57
N SER A 27 0.47 6.23 -6.33
CA SER A 27 -0.98 6.40 -6.13
C SER A 27 -1.36 7.29 -4.94
N ILE A 28 -0.49 7.47 -3.94
CA ILE A 28 -0.74 8.34 -2.77
C ILE A 28 -0.06 9.71 -2.86
N GLU A 29 0.72 9.98 -3.90
CA GLU A 29 1.51 11.21 -4.06
C GLU A 29 0.68 12.49 -4.14
N LEU A 30 -0.59 12.38 -4.51
CA LEU A 30 -1.53 13.50 -4.48
C LEU A 30 -1.75 14.10 -3.08
N LEU A 31 -1.27 13.42 -2.02
CA LEU A 31 -1.30 13.88 -0.63
C LEU A 31 0.05 14.39 -0.11
N LYS A 32 1.12 14.40 -0.93
CA LYS A 32 2.49 14.72 -0.48
C LYS A 32 2.65 16.11 0.12
N ASN A 33 1.79 17.07 -0.26
CA ASN A 33 1.80 18.43 0.27
C ASN A 33 1.10 18.54 1.64
N ASN A 34 0.40 17.49 2.06
CA ASN A 34 -0.41 17.48 3.28
C ASN A 34 0.08 16.45 4.31
N LEU A 35 0.81 15.42 3.90
CA LEU A 35 1.25 14.32 4.76
C LEU A 35 2.69 13.92 4.46
N ASN A 36 3.43 13.52 5.49
CA ASN A 36 4.71 12.85 5.32
C ASN A 36 4.48 11.39 4.89
N LEU A 37 4.73 11.10 3.61
CA LEU A 37 4.48 9.77 3.02
C LEU A 37 5.67 8.81 3.16
N ARG A 38 6.83 9.28 3.64
CA ARG A 38 8.04 8.45 3.77
C ARG A 38 7.82 7.17 4.57
N PRO A 39 7.17 7.19 5.75
CA PRO A 39 6.92 5.95 6.49
C PRO A 39 6.08 4.93 5.71
N ILE A 40 5.17 5.40 4.84
CA ILE A 40 4.35 4.53 4.00
C ILE A 40 5.18 3.93 2.87
N HIS A 41 6.03 4.72 2.22
CA HIS A 41 6.96 4.24 1.19
C HIS A 41 7.91 3.18 1.74
N ASP A 42 8.52 3.47 2.90
CA ASP A 42 9.43 2.53 3.58
C ASP A 42 8.71 1.24 3.97
N PHE A 43 7.47 1.33 4.48
CA PHE A 43 6.66 0.16 4.81
C PHE A 43 6.37 -0.68 3.57
N ILE A 44 5.83 -0.09 2.50
CA ILE A 44 5.49 -0.89 1.30
C ILE A 44 6.75 -1.47 0.67
N GLY A 45 7.83 -0.68 0.56
CA GLY A 45 9.10 -1.13 -0.03
C GLY A 45 9.82 -2.24 0.74
N SER A 46 9.52 -2.37 2.05
CA SER A 46 10.04 -3.45 2.88
C SER A 46 9.06 -4.63 3.04
N THR A 47 7.84 -4.52 2.49
CA THR A 47 6.81 -5.54 2.65
C THR A 47 7.02 -6.70 1.67
N PRO A 48 7.12 -7.97 2.15
CA PRO A 48 7.25 -9.12 1.27
C PRO A 48 6.06 -9.28 0.31
N THR A 49 6.31 -9.72 -0.93
CA THR A 49 5.30 -9.92 -1.99
C THR A 49 4.05 -10.65 -1.50
N ILE A 50 4.20 -11.74 -0.74
CA ILE A 50 3.08 -12.52 -0.19
C ILE A 50 2.16 -11.72 0.73
N GLN A 51 2.67 -10.66 1.36
CA GLN A 51 1.90 -9.78 2.25
C GLN A 51 1.21 -8.63 1.48
N LEU A 52 1.68 -8.27 0.29
CA LEU A 52 1.07 -7.18 -0.51
C LEU A 52 -0.34 -7.53 -0.98
N GLN A 53 -0.58 -8.80 -1.35
CA GLN A 53 -1.93 -9.29 -1.64
C GLN A 53 -2.85 -9.13 -0.43
N ASN A 54 -2.37 -9.48 0.76
CA ASN A 54 -3.14 -9.36 2.00
C ASN A 54 -3.46 -7.90 2.31
N LEU A 55 -2.52 -7.00 2.03
CA LEU A 55 -2.71 -5.57 2.20
C LEU A 55 -3.80 -5.00 1.28
N TRP A 56 -3.77 -5.36 -0.01
CA TRP A 56 -4.84 -4.99 -0.95
C TRP A 56 -6.19 -5.53 -0.46
N ASN A 57 -6.25 -6.82 -0.13
CA ASN A 57 -7.47 -7.45 0.36
C ASN A 57 -7.99 -6.81 1.65
N TRP A 58 -7.09 -6.35 2.53
CA TRP A 58 -7.43 -5.61 3.74
C TRP A 58 -8.12 -4.28 3.43
N VAL A 59 -7.58 -3.51 2.48
CA VAL A 59 -8.18 -2.24 2.01
C VAL A 59 -9.56 -2.49 1.41
N VAL A 60 -9.67 -3.47 0.49
CA VAL A 60 -10.94 -3.84 -0.15
C VAL A 60 -11.98 -4.30 0.88
N LYS A 61 -11.58 -5.12 1.86
CA LYS A 61 -12.46 -5.57 2.94
C LYS A 61 -13.08 -4.40 3.69
N HIS A 62 -12.24 -3.42 4.07
CA HIS A 62 -12.71 -2.25 4.81
C HIS A 62 -13.61 -1.35 3.96
N TRP A 63 -13.25 -1.15 2.68
CA TRP A 63 -14.06 -0.36 1.76
C TRP A 63 -15.45 -0.97 1.57
N ASN A 64 -15.49 -2.27 1.23
CA ASN A 64 -16.74 -2.98 1.01
C ASN A 64 -17.59 -3.02 2.28
N ARG A 65 -16.98 -3.15 3.47
CA ARG A 65 -17.70 -3.05 4.75
C ARG A 65 -18.36 -1.68 4.94
N ILE A 66 -17.64 -0.59 4.66
CA ILE A 66 -18.21 0.77 4.74
C ILE A 66 -19.35 0.93 3.73
N HIS A 67 -19.14 0.45 2.51
CA HIS A 67 -20.16 0.45 1.46
C HIS A 67 -21.43 -0.25 1.92
N ASP A 68 -21.31 -1.50 2.39
CA ASP A 68 -22.45 -2.31 2.87
C ASP A 68 -23.16 -1.63 4.05
N THR A 69 -22.37 -1.11 4.99
CA THR A 69 -22.89 -0.41 6.17
C THR A 69 -23.68 0.83 5.77
N LEU A 70 -23.24 1.61 4.78
CA LEU A 70 -23.89 2.86 4.40
C LEU A 70 -24.94 2.70 3.28
N SER A 71 -25.02 1.52 2.66
CA SER A 71 -25.85 1.20 1.48
C SER A 71 -27.34 1.48 1.69
N HIS A 72 -27.82 1.47 2.93
CA HIS A 72 -29.21 1.77 3.28
C HIS A 72 -29.52 3.27 3.35
N THR A 73 -28.50 4.13 3.44
CA THR A 73 -28.69 5.58 3.61
C THR A 73 -28.87 6.28 2.26
N GLN A 74 -29.88 7.15 2.14
CA GLN A 74 -30.13 7.90 0.90
C GLN A 74 -28.95 8.82 0.54
N LYS A 75 -28.29 9.42 1.54
CA LYS A 75 -27.11 10.28 1.35
C LYS A 75 -25.96 9.52 0.68
N PHE A 76 -25.66 8.31 1.16
CA PHE A 76 -24.60 7.49 0.56
C PHE A 76 -24.99 7.02 -0.84
N ARG A 77 -26.24 6.58 -1.06
CA ARG A 77 -26.73 6.17 -2.40
C ARG A 77 -26.57 7.24 -3.48
N LYS A 78 -26.66 8.52 -3.10
CA LYS A 78 -26.44 9.68 -3.98
C LYS A 78 -24.97 10.07 -4.12
N SER A 79 -24.08 9.50 -3.30
CA SER A 79 -22.65 9.80 -3.33
C SER A 79 -21.95 9.13 -4.52
N PRO A 80 -20.82 9.67 -5.00
CA PRO A 80 -20.03 9.04 -6.06
C PRO A 80 -19.46 7.67 -5.65
N TYR A 81 -19.43 7.36 -4.35
CA TYR A 81 -18.83 6.14 -3.80
C TYR A 81 -19.75 4.93 -3.84
N TYR A 82 -21.06 5.12 -3.97
CA TYR A 82 -22.04 4.04 -3.91
C TYR A 82 -21.91 3.00 -5.03
N LYS A 83 -21.39 3.40 -6.19
CA LYS A 83 -21.23 2.49 -7.34
C LYS A 83 -20.01 1.57 -7.23
N TYR A 84 -19.13 1.78 -6.24
CA TYR A 84 -17.85 1.09 -6.18
C TYR A 84 -17.83 0.01 -5.09
N LYS A 85 -17.87 -1.24 -5.52
CA LYS A 85 -17.39 -2.41 -4.78
C LYS A 85 -16.19 -3.00 -5.49
N TYR A 86 -15.20 -3.45 -4.73
CA TYR A 86 -13.96 -3.98 -5.26
C TYR A 86 -13.83 -5.47 -4.92
N ASN A 87 -13.16 -6.22 -5.78
CA ASN A 87 -12.96 -7.65 -5.60
C ASN A 87 -11.68 -7.94 -4.83
N TYR A 88 -11.72 -9.02 -4.05
CA TYR A 88 -10.53 -9.61 -3.46
C TYR A 88 -9.65 -10.23 -4.55
N LEU A 89 -8.35 -10.26 -4.29
CA LEU A 89 -7.38 -10.99 -5.08
C LEU A 89 -7.06 -12.33 -4.42
N HIS A 90 -6.98 -13.36 -5.26
CA HIS A 90 -6.60 -14.73 -4.89
C HIS A 90 -5.27 -15.15 -5.52
N ARG A 91 -4.43 -14.17 -5.86
CA ARG A 91 -3.08 -14.37 -6.42
C ARG A 91 -2.10 -13.42 -5.75
N GLU A 92 -0.85 -13.84 -5.64
CA GLU A 92 0.25 -12.97 -5.20
C GLU A 92 0.41 -11.79 -6.16
N ILE A 93 0.82 -10.65 -5.60
CA ILE A 93 1.09 -9.43 -6.35
C ILE A 93 2.39 -8.80 -5.89
N ASP A 94 3.13 -8.21 -6.82
CA ASP A 94 4.30 -7.40 -6.50
C ASP A 94 3.94 -5.94 -6.18
N HIS A 95 4.96 -5.11 -5.98
CA HIS A 95 4.79 -3.73 -5.58
C HIS A 95 4.27 -2.86 -6.74
N LEU A 96 4.60 -3.18 -8.00
CA LEU A 96 4.11 -2.44 -9.17
C LEU A 96 2.62 -2.71 -9.36
N GLN A 97 2.24 -3.99 -9.27
CA GLN A 97 0.85 -4.42 -9.34
C GLN A 97 0.01 -3.84 -8.21
N LEU A 98 0.57 -3.74 -6.99
CA LEU A 98 -0.10 -3.07 -5.89
C LEU A 98 -0.32 -1.57 -6.17
N ASP A 99 0.68 -0.88 -6.70
CA ASP A 99 0.52 0.55 -7.04
C ASP A 99 -0.52 0.74 -8.14
N GLU A 100 -0.52 -0.09 -9.19
CA GLU A 100 -1.55 -0.07 -10.24
C GLU A 100 -2.97 -0.26 -9.67
N LEU A 101 -3.15 -1.21 -8.76
CA LEU A 101 -4.43 -1.43 -8.09
C LEU A 101 -4.85 -0.20 -7.28
N PHE A 102 -3.91 0.41 -6.54
CA PHE A 102 -4.19 1.63 -5.80
C PHE A 102 -4.43 2.83 -6.72
N GLN A 103 -3.75 2.95 -7.86
CA GLN A 103 -4.02 4.00 -8.85
C GLN A 103 -5.45 3.89 -9.38
N ILE A 104 -5.89 2.68 -9.75
CA ILE A 104 -7.26 2.42 -10.23
C ILE A 104 -8.28 2.66 -9.11
N PHE A 105 -7.98 2.24 -7.89
CA PHE A 105 -8.86 2.43 -6.75
C PHE A 105 -9.03 3.92 -6.43
N ILE A 106 -7.90 4.62 -6.24
CA ILE A 106 -7.81 6.02 -5.81
C ILE A 106 -8.33 6.95 -6.90
N ASP A 107 -7.93 6.75 -8.16
CA ASP A 107 -8.39 7.53 -9.32
C ASP A 107 -8.36 9.06 -9.06
N LYS A 108 -7.22 9.54 -8.54
CA LYS A 108 -6.99 10.96 -8.15
C LYS A 108 -7.95 11.51 -7.08
N ASP A 109 -8.75 10.66 -6.43
CA ASP A 109 -9.64 11.04 -5.33
C ASP A 109 -8.87 11.09 -4.00
N LYS A 110 -8.75 12.31 -3.44
CA LYS A 110 -8.07 12.55 -2.16
C LYS A 110 -8.67 11.77 -1.00
N MET A 111 -9.99 11.58 -0.96
CA MET A 111 -10.66 10.83 0.11
C MET A 111 -10.33 9.34 0.03
N LYS A 112 -10.27 8.78 -1.18
CA LYS A 112 -9.83 7.40 -1.36
C LYS A 112 -8.37 7.21 -1.00
N ALA A 113 -7.50 8.16 -1.36
CA ALA A 113 -6.10 8.13 -0.95
C ALA A 113 -5.93 8.19 0.58
N LEU A 114 -6.66 9.08 1.25
CA LEU A 114 -6.67 9.16 2.71
C LEU A 114 -7.18 7.86 3.35
N PHE A 115 -8.22 7.27 2.77
CA PHE A 115 -8.75 5.98 3.21
C PHE A 115 -7.71 4.86 3.08
N VAL A 116 -6.97 4.79 1.97
CA VAL A 116 -5.87 3.83 1.80
C VAL A 116 -4.82 4.04 2.89
N ILE A 117 -4.32 5.27 3.07
CA ILE A 117 -3.33 5.57 4.13
C ILE A 117 -3.84 5.15 5.51
N GLN A 118 -5.10 5.44 5.84
CA GLN A 118 -5.69 5.03 7.11
C GLN A 118 -5.68 3.50 7.28
N CYS A 119 -5.99 2.76 6.22
CA CYS A 119 -5.94 1.30 6.23
C CYS A 119 -4.50 0.79 6.41
N LEU A 120 -3.52 1.39 5.72
CA LEU A 120 -2.11 1.04 5.84
C LEU A 120 -1.61 1.27 7.28
N LEU A 121 -1.90 2.43 7.86
CA LEU A 121 -1.51 2.74 9.23
C LEU A 121 -2.11 1.75 10.24
N LYS A 122 -3.38 1.38 10.08
CA LYS A 122 -4.03 0.37 10.93
C LYS A 122 -3.48 -1.05 10.73
N TYR A 123 -3.02 -1.36 9.53
CA TYR A 123 -2.41 -2.66 9.24
C TYR A 123 -1.03 -2.78 9.92
N VAL A 124 -0.25 -1.70 9.90
CA VAL A 124 1.09 -1.65 10.52
C VAL A 124 1.01 -1.55 12.05
N PHE A 125 0.08 -0.73 12.55
CA PHE A 125 -0.12 -0.48 13.97
C PHE A 125 -1.53 -0.95 14.39
N PRO A 126 -1.75 -2.27 14.49
CA PRO A 126 -3.01 -2.78 14.99
C PRO A 126 -3.22 -2.29 16.43
N THR A 127 -4.39 -1.69 16.66
CA THR A 127 -4.85 -1.19 17.97
C THR A 127 -5.79 -2.19 18.62
#